data_AF-F0QW70-F1
#
_entry.id   AF-F0QW70-F1
#
_cell.length_a   1.000
_cell.length_b   1.000
_cell.length_c   1.000
_cell.angle_alpha   90.00
_cell.angle_beta   90.00
_cell.angle_gamma   90.00
#
_symmetry.space_group_name_H-M   'P 1'
#
loop_
_entity.id
_entity.type
_entity.pdbx_description
1 polymer ?
#
loop_
_entity_poly.entity_id
_entity_poly.type
_entity_poly.pdbx_seq_one_letter_code
_entity_poly.pdbx_strand_id
1 'polypeptide(L)'
;MSSMNDLIKELRVNEIVNALITAFRTGNRDYISSTVELLHEEFMYTVSEIETMELTGEALKRASTLYALYCLGLGLLRIVNNESLTTDHIELLRNAINNEDLSSLTQSLIMASALFIRGDNSWIEKFNELAQGVSNELIKSIIYSFLGIIRSINITYS
;
A
#
# COMPACT_ATOMS: atom_id res chain seq x y z
N MET A 1 -16.05 16.88 -10.84
CA MET A 1 -14.94 16.24 -10.10
C MET A 1 -15.40 14.84 -9.76
N SER A 2 -14.61 13.82 -10.11
CA SER A 2 -14.86 12.44 -9.65
C SER A 2 -14.74 12.39 -8.13
N SER A 3 -15.62 11.64 -7.46
CA SER A 3 -15.49 11.40 -6.02
C SER A 3 -14.31 10.47 -5.74
N MET A 4 -13.79 10.43 -4.50
CA MET A 4 -12.73 9.49 -4.12
C MET A 4 -13.17 8.03 -4.35
N ASN A 5 -14.43 7.71 -4.10
CA ASN A 5 -15.01 6.40 -4.40
C ASN A 5 -14.91 6.06 -5.89
N ASP A 6 -15.22 7.01 -6.78
CA ASP A 6 -15.10 6.80 -8.22
C ASP A 6 -13.64 6.57 -8.63
N LEU A 7 -12.70 7.35 -8.08
CA LEU A 7 -11.27 7.18 -8.34
C LEU A 7 -10.77 5.80 -7.92
N ILE A 8 -11.22 5.31 -6.75
CA ILE A 8 -10.88 3.98 -6.22
C ILE A 8 -11.46 2.87 -7.10
N LYS A 9 -12.73 2.96 -7.48
CA LYS A 9 -13.38 1.98 -8.36
C LYS A 9 -12.72 1.91 -9.73
N GLU A 10 -12.39 3.06 -10.32
CA GLU A 10 -11.66 3.19 -11.58
C GLU A 10 -10.17 2.86 -11.45
N LEU A 11 -9.67 2.60 -10.24
CA LEU A 11 -8.26 2.36 -9.91
C LEU A 11 -7.31 3.44 -10.47
N ARG A 12 -7.70 4.71 -10.31
CA ARG A 12 -6.93 5.87 -10.76
C ARG A 12 -5.81 6.20 -9.78
N VAL A 13 -4.82 5.30 -9.72
CA VAL A 13 -3.73 5.26 -8.72
C VAL A 13 -3.10 6.63 -8.48
N ASN A 14 -2.68 7.33 -9.54
CA ASN A 14 -1.99 8.62 -9.39
C ASN A 14 -2.86 9.69 -8.71
N GLU A 15 -4.15 9.70 -8.98
CA GLU A 15 -5.07 10.69 -8.42
C GLU A 15 -5.44 10.36 -6.97
N ILE A 16 -5.62 9.08 -6.66
CA ILE A 16 -5.79 8.60 -5.28
C ILE A 16 -4.57 8.98 -4.44
N VAL A 17 -3.37 8.67 -4.95
CA VAL A 17 -2.10 9.00 -4.29
C VAL A 17 -1.96 10.51 -4.09
N ASN A 18 -2.18 11.32 -5.12
CA ASN A 18 -2.08 12.77 -5.01
C ASN A 18 -3.07 13.33 -3.97
N ALA A 19 -4.30 12.81 -3.93
CA ALA A 19 -5.30 13.21 -2.94
C ALA A 19 -4.88 12.83 -1.51
N LEU A 20 -4.37 11.61 -1.30
CA LEU A 20 -3.84 11.15 -0.02
C LEU A 20 -2.65 12.00 0.47
N ILE A 21 -1.68 12.26 -0.39
CA ILE A 21 -0.51 13.09 -0.05
C ILE A 21 -0.92 14.54 0.24
N THR A 22 -1.88 15.09 -0.51
CA THR A 22 -2.42 16.43 -0.27
C THR A 22 -3.15 16.51 1.07
N ALA A 23 -3.99 15.51 1.38
CA ALA A 23 -4.68 15.43 2.66
C ALA A 23 -3.68 15.32 3.82
N PHE A 24 -2.62 14.52 3.66
CA PHE A 24 -1.54 14.44 4.64
C PHE A 24 -0.85 15.78 4.88
N ARG A 25 -0.43 16.47 3.81
CA ARG A 25 0.23 17.78 3.91
C ARG A 25 -0.63 18.87 4.54
N THR A 26 -1.95 18.78 4.35
CA THR A 26 -2.92 19.71 4.96
C THR A 26 -3.38 19.29 6.35
N GLY A 27 -2.89 18.15 6.87
CA GLY A 27 -3.28 17.61 8.17
C GLY A 27 -4.72 17.10 8.23
N ASN A 28 -5.34 16.84 7.08
CA ASN A 28 -6.74 16.39 6.99
C ASN A 28 -6.86 14.89 7.29
N ARG A 29 -6.79 14.55 8.59
CA ARG A 29 -6.85 13.18 9.10
C ARG A 29 -8.12 12.45 8.68
N ASP A 30 -9.28 13.10 8.76
CA ASP A 30 -10.58 12.47 8.49
C ASP A 30 -10.72 12.08 7.02
N TYR A 31 -10.17 12.88 6.12
CA TYR A 31 -10.11 12.53 4.70
C TYR A 31 -9.22 11.31 4.44
N ILE A 32 -8.07 11.22 5.09
CA ILE A 32 -7.19 10.04 4.98
C ILE A 32 -7.90 8.81 5.54
N SER A 33 -8.53 8.93 6.72
CA SER A 33 -9.25 7.83 7.38
C SER A 33 -10.38 7.28 6.51
N SER A 34 -11.24 8.17 6.01
CA SER A 34 -12.34 7.78 5.11
C SER A 34 -11.83 7.18 3.79
N THR A 35 -10.73 7.69 3.24
CA THR A 35 -10.11 7.09 2.04
C THR A 35 -9.56 5.70 2.31
N VAL A 36 -8.94 5.47 3.48
CA VAL A 36 -8.43 4.17 3.92
C VAL A 36 -9.59 3.17 4.08
N GLU A 37 -10.71 3.58 4.66
CA GLU A 37 -11.92 2.76 4.78
C GLU A 37 -12.45 2.35 3.40
N LEU A 38 -12.59 3.31 2.47
CA LEU A 38 -13.03 3.03 1.10
C LEU A 38 -12.09 2.07 0.35
N LEU A 39 -10.77 2.23 0.51
CA LEU A 39 -9.79 1.33 -0.09
C LEU A 39 -9.89 -0.09 0.46
N HIS A 40 -10.13 -0.22 1.77
CA HIS A 40 -10.33 -1.51 2.42
C HIS A 40 -11.62 -2.19 1.96
N GLU A 41 -12.73 -1.44 1.89
CA GLU A 41 -14.01 -1.95 1.39
C GLU A 41 -13.89 -2.45 -0.05
N GLU A 42 -13.29 -1.66 -0.95
CA GLU A 42 -13.10 -2.05 -2.35
C GLU A 42 -12.14 -3.24 -2.50
N PHE A 43 -11.11 -3.32 -1.66
CA PHE A 43 -10.22 -4.48 -1.61
C PHE A 43 -11.00 -5.75 -1.22
N MET A 44 -11.78 -5.70 -0.13
CA MET A 44 -12.59 -6.83 0.33
C MET A 44 -13.61 -7.24 -0.71
N TYR A 45 -14.26 -6.28 -1.39
CA TYR A 45 -15.15 -6.54 -2.51
C TYR A 45 -14.41 -7.28 -3.64
N THR A 46 -13.26 -6.77 -4.08
CA THR A 46 -12.44 -7.38 -5.14
C THR A 46 -12.03 -8.81 -4.78
N VAL A 47 -11.59 -9.05 -3.52
CA VAL A 47 -11.23 -10.39 -3.06
C VAL A 47 -12.43 -11.33 -3.05
N SER A 48 -13.60 -10.87 -2.61
CA SER A 48 -14.82 -11.68 -2.61
C SER A 48 -15.28 -12.06 -4.03
N GLU A 49 -15.12 -11.17 -5.01
CA GLU A 49 -15.39 -11.49 -6.41
C GLU A 49 -14.39 -12.53 -6.95
N ILE A 50 -13.11 -12.42 -6.57
CA ILE A 50 -12.07 -13.39 -6.90
C ILE A 50 -12.35 -14.77 -6.28
N GLU A 51 -12.93 -14.86 -5.08
CA GLU A 51 -13.28 -16.17 -4.52
C GLU A 51 -14.39 -16.87 -5.33
N THR A 52 -15.21 -16.09 -6.05
CA THR A 52 -16.33 -16.60 -6.86
C THR A 52 -15.99 -16.82 -8.33
N MET A 53 -14.80 -16.38 -8.78
CA MET A 53 -14.32 -16.50 -10.16
C MET A 53 -12.89 -17.07 -10.18
N GLU A 54 -12.37 -17.58 -11.31
CA GLU A 54 -10.96 -17.96 -11.35
C GLU A 54 -10.05 -16.74 -11.12
N LEU A 55 -8.96 -16.92 -10.36
CA LEU A 55 -7.90 -15.94 -10.16
C LEU A 55 -7.27 -15.55 -11.51
N THR A 56 -7.85 -14.56 -12.19
CA THR A 56 -7.23 -13.95 -13.36
C THR A 56 -6.09 -13.04 -12.91
N GLY A 57 -5.06 -12.91 -13.75
CA GLY A 57 -3.93 -12.01 -13.46
C GLY A 57 -4.33 -10.55 -13.27
N GLU A 58 -5.45 -10.12 -13.87
CA GLU A 58 -5.98 -8.77 -13.73
C GLU A 58 -6.63 -8.54 -12.36
N ALA A 59 -7.41 -9.49 -11.87
CA ALA A 59 -8.05 -9.38 -10.56
C ALA A 59 -7.02 -9.38 -9.43
N LEU A 60 -6.00 -10.25 -9.52
CA LEU A 60 -4.87 -10.26 -8.59
C LEU A 60 -4.14 -8.92 -8.57
N LYS A 61 -3.88 -8.35 -9.75
CA LYS A 61 -3.24 -7.03 -9.89
C LYS A 61 -4.09 -5.92 -9.27
N ARG A 62 -5.40 -5.93 -9.47
CA ARG A 62 -6.34 -4.96 -8.85
C ARG A 62 -6.29 -5.06 -7.34
N ALA A 63 -6.48 -6.25 -6.78
CA ALA A 63 -6.45 -6.48 -5.33
C ALA A 63 -5.10 -6.04 -4.73
N SER A 64 -3.99 -6.41 -5.36
CA SER A 64 -2.65 -6.04 -4.92
C SER A 64 -2.42 -4.52 -4.92
N THR A 65 -2.98 -3.81 -5.91
CA THR A 65 -2.86 -2.35 -6.01
C THR A 65 -3.71 -1.64 -4.95
N LEU A 66 -4.96 -2.08 -4.74
CA LEU A 66 -5.84 -1.55 -3.69
C LEU A 66 -5.22 -1.75 -2.30
N TYR A 67 -4.69 -2.95 -2.06
CA TYR A 67 -4.05 -3.29 -0.80
C TYR A 67 -2.78 -2.46 -0.53
N ALA A 68 -1.99 -2.20 -1.57
CA ALA A 68 -0.82 -1.33 -1.46
C ALA A 68 -1.20 0.14 -1.17
N LEU A 69 -2.25 0.65 -1.81
CA LEU A 69 -2.80 1.99 -1.51
C LEU A 69 -3.34 2.07 -0.08
N TYR A 70 -4.02 1.02 0.38
CA TYR A 70 -4.50 0.90 1.75
C TYR A 70 -3.35 0.98 2.76
N CYS A 71 -2.26 0.23 2.55
CA CYS A 71 -1.07 0.27 3.40
C CYS A 71 -0.40 1.66 3.40
N LEU A 72 -0.35 2.33 2.24
CA LEU A 72 0.13 3.71 2.15
C LEU A 72 -0.71 4.65 3.02
N GLY A 73 -2.04 4.59 2.89
CA GLY A 73 -2.96 5.41 3.68
C GLY A 73 -2.83 5.18 5.18
N LEU A 74 -2.68 3.92 5.62
CA LEU A 74 -2.39 3.60 7.02
C LEU A 74 -1.04 4.14 7.48
N GLY A 75 -0.01 4.08 6.63
CA GLY A 75 1.29 4.70 6.92
C GLY A 75 1.17 6.21 7.14
N LEU A 76 0.37 6.91 6.33
CA LEU A 76 0.07 8.33 6.53
C LEU A 76 -0.63 8.60 7.86
N LEU A 77 -1.65 7.81 8.21
CA LEU A 77 -2.37 7.94 9.47
C LEU A 77 -1.45 7.77 10.68
N ARG A 78 -0.51 6.80 10.63
CA ARG A 78 0.48 6.64 11.69
C ARG A 78 1.31 7.91 11.93
N ILE A 79 1.76 8.55 10.85
CA ILE A 79 2.51 9.80 10.96
C ILE A 79 1.63 10.90 11.57
N VAL A 80 0.40 11.06 11.07
CA VAL A 80 -0.56 12.06 11.57
C VAL A 80 -0.88 11.85 13.06
N ASN A 81 -0.98 10.59 13.49
CA ASN A 81 -1.25 10.23 14.88
C ASN A 81 0.00 10.26 15.78
N ASN A 82 1.17 10.61 15.26
CA ASN A 82 2.46 10.57 15.96
C ASN A 82 2.79 9.19 16.56
N GLU A 83 2.43 8.12 15.86
CA GLU A 83 2.73 6.76 16.30
C GLU A 83 4.23 6.42 16.19
N SER A 84 4.70 5.49 17.03
CA SER A 84 6.08 5.01 17.00
C SER A 84 6.38 4.24 15.72
N LEU A 85 7.56 4.49 15.16
CA LEU A 85 8.07 3.82 13.95
C LEU A 85 9.23 2.85 14.26
N THR A 86 9.27 2.29 15.46
CA THR A 86 10.41 1.48 15.95
C THR A 86 10.44 0.04 15.43
N THR A 87 9.41 -0.42 14.73
CA THR A 87 9.36 -1.79 14.23
C THR A 87 10.27 -1.97 13.03
N ASP A 88 11.09 -3.03 13.03
CA ASP A 88 11.94 -3.38 11.90
C ASP A 88 11.11 -3.93 10.73
N HIS A 89 10.79 -3.03 9.81
CA HIS A 89 10.02 -3.30 8.59
C HIS A 89 10.72 -4.29 7.63
N ILE A 90 12.05 -4.38 7.65
CA ILE A 90 12.80 -5.32 6.81
C ILE A 90 12.66 -6.73 7.35
N GLU A 91 12.78 -6.88 8.67
CA GLU A 91 12.58 -8.18 9.32
C GLU A 91 11.12 -8.64 9.20
N LEU A 92 10.15 -7.72 9.31
CA LEU A 92 8.75 -8.03 9.03
C LEU A 92 8.54 -8.50 7.59
N LEU A 93 9.16 -7.85 6.60
CA LEU A 93 9.07 -8.29 5.20
C LEU A 93 9.67 -9.69 5.03
N ARG A 94 10.83 -9.94 5.65
CA ARG A 94 11.48 -11.25 5.60
C ARG A 94 10.60 -12.34 6.21
N ASN A 95 9.98 -12.07 7.36
CA ASN A 95 9.05 -12.99 8.01
C ASN A 95 7.81 -13.25 7.15
N ALA A 96 7.27 -12.21 6.52
CA ALA A 96 6.15 -12.34 5.58
C ALA A 96 6.49 -13.25 4.40
N ILE A 97 7.68 -13.10 3.82
CA ILE A 97 8.11 -13.90 2.66
C ILE A 97 8.38 -15.36 3.06
N ASN A 98 9.06 -15.57 4.19
CA ASN A 98 9.46 -16.92 4.61
C ASN A 98 8.29 -17.76 5.13
N ASN A 99 7.30 -17.13 5.76
CA ASN A 99 6.19 -17.81 6.43
C ASN A 99 4.84 -17.57 5.75
N GLU A 100 4.82 -16.87 4.61
CA GLU A 100 3.61 -16.42 3.92
C GLU A 100 2.66 -15.60 4.83
N ASP A 101 3.24 -14.86 5.77
CA ASP A 101 2.50 -14.10 6.79
C ASP A 101 2.07 -12.72 6.27
N LEU A 102 0.81 -12.63 5.86
CA LEU A 102 0.18 -11.38 5.41
C LEU A 102 0.11 -10.32 6.53
N SER A 103 0.06 -10.70 7.80
CA SER A 103 0.06 -9.73 8.91
C SER A 103 1.41 -9.01 9.00
N SER A 104 2.50 -9.78 8.98
CA SER A 104 3.86 -9.22 8.90
C SER A 104 4.05 -8.39 7.63
N LEU A 105 3.49 -8.82 6.48
CA LEU A 105 3.52 -8.04 5.25
C LEU A 105 2.82 -6.69 5.46
N THR A 106 1.61 -6.70 5.98
CA THR A 106 0.81 -5.50 6.26
C THR A 106 1.63 -4.50 7.09
N GLN A 107 2.17 -4.95 8.21
CA GLN A 107 2.93 -4.09 9.13
C GLN A 107 4.22 -3.56 8.48
N SER A 108 4.89 -4.38 7.68
CA SER A 108 6.07 -3.98 6.92
C SER A 108 5.76 -2.84 5.94
N LEU A 109 4.70 -2.99 5.13
CA LEU A 109 4.30 -2.00 4.13
C LEU A 109 3.81 -0.69 4.75
N ILE A 110 3.06 -0.76 5.85
CA ILE A 110 2.64 0.43 6.62
C ILE A 110 3.85 1.19 7.14
N MET A 111 4.83 0.46 7.71
CA MET A 111 6.04 1.09 8.27
C MET A 111 6.92 1.68 7.17
N ALA A 112 7.13 0.97 6.06
CA ALA A 112 7.86 1.46 4.90
C ALA A 112 7.21 2.72 4.31
N SER A 113 5.87 2.76 4.26
CA SER A 113 5.13 3.96 3.85
C SER A 113 5.40 5.14 4.79
N ALA A 114 5.33 4.92 6.10
CA ALA A 114 5.59 5.97 7.09
C ALA A 114 7.04 6.51 7.00
N LEU A 115 8.02 5.63 6.81
CA LEU A 115 9.43 6.01 6.62
C LEU A 115 9.64 6.81 5.33
N PHE A 116 9.06 6.34 4.22
CA PHE A 116 9.11 7.04 2.93
C PHE A 116 8.56 8.46 3.01
N ILE A 117 7.42 8.63 3.68
CA ILE A 117 6.79 9.95 3.87
C ILE A 117 7.65 10.88 4.73
N ARG A 118 8.46 10.33 5.64
CA ARG A 118 9.49 11.08 6.39
C ARG A 118 10.77 11.35 5.58
N GLY A 119 10.83 10.91 4.33
CA GLY A 119 11.98 11.07 3.44
C GLY A 119 13.04 9.97 3.55
N ASP A 120 12.77 8.88 4.28
CA ASP A 120 13.67 7.73 4.32
C ASP A 120 13.33 6.73 3.21
N ASN A 121 14.23 6.67 2.23
CA ASN A 121 14.15 5.80 1.05
C ASN A 121 15.19 4.66 1.08
N SER A 122 15.98 4.54 2.15
CA SER A 122 17.12 3.62 2.24
C SER A 122 16.72 2.14 2.12
N TRP A 123 15.47 1.83 2.45
CA TRP A 123 14.91 0.48 2.46
C TRP A 123 14.48 -0.03 1.07
N ILE A 124 14.29 0.86 0.09
CA ILE A 124 13.68 0.52 -1.21
C ILE A 124 14.50 -0.54 -1.96
N GLU A 125 15.82 -0.41 -1.97
CA GLU A 125 16.71 -1.40 -2.60
C GLU A 125 16.54 -2.77 -1.94
N LYS A 126 16.51 -2.81 -0.61
CA LYS A 126 16.36 -4.06 0.14
C LYS A 126 15.02 -4.74 -0.08
N PHE A 127 13.93 -3.96 -0.18
CA PHE A 127 12.62 -4.48 -0.55
C PHE A 127 12.63 -5.09 -1.96
N ASN A 128 13.30 -4.45 -2.92
CA ASN A 128 13.43 -4.99 -4.28
C ASN A 128 14.20 -6.32 -4.30
N GLU A 129 15.31 -6.42 -3.56
CA GLU A 129 16.06 -7.67 -3.43
C GLU A 129 15.20 -8.79 -2.86
N LEU A 130 14.49 -8.52 -1.76
CA LEU A 130 13.63 -9.50 -1.11
C LEU A 130 12.47 -9.95 -2.01
N ALA A 131 11.85 -9.01 -2.76
CA ALA A 131 10.76 -9.29 -3.69
C ALA A 131 11.14 -10.29 -4.80
N GLN A 132 12.40 -10.30 -5.24
CA GLN A 132 12.88 -11.23 -6.28
C GLN A 132 12.89 -12.69 -5.81
N GLY A 133 13.04 -12.92 -4.50
CA GLY A 133 13.06 -14.26 -3.91
C GLY A 133 11.69 -14.83 -3.55
N VAL A 134 10.60 -14.12 -3.81
CA VAL A 134 9.25 -14.51 -3.39
C VAL A 134 8.66 -15.55 -4.36
N SER A 135 8.33 -16.73 -3.84
CA SER A 135 7.65 -17.79 -4.59
C SER A 135 6.13 -17.62 -4.62
N ASN A 136 5.54 -17.02 -3.58
CA ASN A 136 4.10 -16.78 -3.50
C ASN A 136 3.71 -15.59 -4.40
N GLU A 137 2.96 -15.86 -5.47
CA GLU A 137 2.58 -14.85 -6.47
C GLU A 137 1.73 -13.70 -5.90
N LEU A 138 0.91 -13.94 -4.88
CA LEU A 138 0.13 -12.89 -4.22
C LEU A 138 1.04 -11.92 -3.46
N ILE A 139 1.91 -12.45 -2.59
CA ILE A 139 2.86 -11.63 -1.82
C ILE A 139 3.75 -10.85 -2.77
N LYS A 140 4.26 -11.52 -3.81
CA LYS A 140 5.08 -10.91 -4.85
C LYS A 140 4.35 -9.76 -5.56
N SER A 141 3.11 -10.00 -6.00
CA SER A 141 2.27 -9.01 -6.66
C SER A 141 1.99 -7.80 -5.76
N ILE A 142 1.68 -8.01 -4.48
CA ILE A 142 1.49 -6.94 -3.49
C ILE A 142 2.76 -6.09 -3.36
N ILE A 143 3.92 -6.72 -3.16
CA ILE A 143 5.20 -5.99 -2.97
C ILE A 143 5.54 -5.18 -4.22
N TYR A 144 5.37 -5.74 -5.43
CA TYR A 144 5.66 -5.00 -6.66
C TYR A 144 4.67 -3.86 -6.91
N SER A 145 3.37 -4.06 -6.66
CA SER A 145 2.38 -2.97 -6.74
C SER A 145 2.71 -1.85 -5.76
N PHE A 146 3.11 -2.19 -4.52
CA PHE A 146 3.55 -1.22 -3.52
C PHE A 146 4.78 -0.44 -3.97
N LEU A 147 5.84 -1.13 -4.41
CA LEU A 147 7.04 -0.47 -4.93
C LEU A 147 6.75 0.40 -6.15
N GLY A 148 5.79 0.02 -7.00
CA GLY A 148 5.30 0.82 -8.12
C GLY A 148 4.67 2.14 -7.68
N ILE A 149 3.81 2.09 -6.65
CA ILE A 149 3.19 3.29 -6.05
C ILE A 149 4.26 4.20 -5.42
N ILE A 150 5.19 3.64 -4.64
CA ILE A 150 6.24 4.43 -3.98
C ILE A 150 7.11 5.16 -5.02
N ARG A 151 7.46 4.50 -6.13
CA ARG A 151 8.21 5.12 -7.23
C ARG A 151 7.44 6.25 -7.91
N SER A 152 6.14 6.10 -8.13
CA SER A 152 5.34 7.16 -8.78
C SER A 152 5.24 8.41 -7.90
N ILE A 153 5.20 8.24 -6.57
CA ILE A 153 5.26 9.36 -5.63
C ILE A 153 6.63 10.05 -5.71
N ASN A 154 7.72 9.29 -5.69
CA ASN A 154 9.07 9.85 -5.69
C ASN A 154 9.30 10.72 -6.94
N ILE A 155 8.87 10.27 -8.12
CA ILE A 155 8.99 11.06 -9.38
C ILE A 155 8.17 12.35 -9.34
N THR A 156 7.04 12.35 -8.63
CA THR A 156 6.10 13.49 -8.64
C THR A 156 6.50 14.59 -7.65
N TYR A 157 7.30 14.27 -6.64
CA TYR A 157 7.62 15.19 -5.54
C TYR A 157 9.13 15.33 -5.25
N SER A 158 10.00 14.81 -6.12
CA SER A 158 11.43 15.16 -6.15
C SER A 158 11.69 16.41 -6.98
#